data_AF-A0A0R0LS39-F1
#
_entry.id   AF-A0A0R0LS39-F1
#
_cell.length_a   1.000
_cell.length_b   1.000
_cell.length_c   1.000
_cell.angle_alpha   90.00
_cell.angle_beta   90.00
_cell.angle_gamma   90.00
#
_symmetry.space_group_name_H-M   'P 1'
#
loop_
_entity.id
_entity.type
_entity.pdbx_description
1 polymer ?
#
loop_
_entity_poly.entity_id
_entity_poly.type
_entity_poly.pdbx_seq_one_letter_code
_entity_poly.pdbx_strand_id
1 'polypeptide(L)' 'MENIDMMYQYSQFFYRMLSECDGENFVFLDEVGFQVTMRRIRGRSERGSQANAIIPQIRSRNISCCAIMKKMVFMVIG' A
#
# COMPACT_ATOMS: atom_id res chain seq x y z
N MET A 1 2.88 -18.17 -19.40
CA MET A 1 4.28 -18.42 -19.81
C MET A 1 4.95 -17.14 -20.29
N GLU A 2 4.27 -16.29 -21.10
CA GLU A 2 4.80 -15.00 -21.59
C GLU A 2 5.36 -14.04 -20.53
N ASN A 3 4.83 -14.05 -19.30
CA ASN A 3 5.28 -13.11 -18.26
C ASN A 3 6.57 -13.53 -17.54
N ILE A 4 6.90 -14.83 -17.50
CA ILE A 4 8.05 -15.31 -16.72
C ILE A 4 9.35 -14.91 -17.39
N ASP A 5 9.43 -15.04 -18.72
CA ASP A 5 10.62 -14.64 -19.48
C ASP A 5 10.84 -13.13 -19.41
N MET A 6 9.77 -12.32 -19.49
CA MET A 6 9.88 -10.87 -19.29
C MET A 6 10.33 -10.48 -17.88
N MET A 7 9.78 -11.11 -16.84
CA MET A 7 10.21 -10.88 -15.46
C MET A 7 11.67 -11.28 -15.25
N TYR A 8 12.10 -12.39 -15.86
CA TYR A 8 13.49 -12.83 -15.83
C TYR A 8 14.41 -11.78 -16.48
N GLN A 9 14.11 -11.35 -17.72
CA GLN A 9 14.91 -10.34 -18.41
C GLN A 9 14.95 -9.01 -17.65
N TYR A 10 13.81 -8.56 -17.13
CA TYR A 10 13.73 -7.36 -16.29
C TYR A 10 14.62 -7.48 -15.05
N SER A 11 14.57 -8.61 -14.34
CA SER A 11 15.38 -8.82 -13.13
C SER A 11 16.88 -8.74 -13.42
N GLN A 12 17.34 -9.36 -14.51
CA GLN A 12 18.74 -9.36 -14.91
C GLN A 12 19.21 -7.93 -15.23
N PHE A 13 18.40 -7.18 -15.98
CA PHE A 13 18.67 -5.78 -16.31
C PHE A 13 18.71 -4.88 -15.07
N PHE A 14 17.75 -5.05 -14.16
CA PHE A 14 17.65 -4.26 -12.94
C PHE A 14 18.86 -4.48 -12.02
N TYR A 15 19.27 -5.73 -11.78
CA TYR A 15 20.46 -6.03 -10.97
C TYR A 15 21.74 -5.50 -11.60
N ARG A 16 21.87 -5.58 -12.94
CA ARG A 16 23.00 -4.97 -13.64
C ARG A 16 23.04 -3.46 -13.41
N MET A 17 21.93 -2.76 -13.59
CA MET A 17 21.88 -1.31 -13.33
C MET A 17 22.17 -0.96 -11.87
N LEU A 18 21.73 -1.77 -10.90
CA LEU A 18 22.06 -1.56 -9.48
C LEU A 18 23.56 -1.72 -9.19
N SER A 19 24.28 -2.54 -9.97
CA SER A 19 25.73 -2.68 -9.84
C SER A 19 26.51 -1.51 -10.46
N GLU A 20 25.95 -0.88 -11.50
CA GLU A 20 26.57 0.23 -12.22
C GLU A 20 26.19 1.60 -11.63
N CYS A 21 25.02 1.71 -11.00
CA CYS A 21 24.48 2.92 -10.40
C CYS A 21 24.20 2.72 -8.90
N ASP A 22 24.64 3.64 -8.04
CA ASP A 22 24.48 3.59 -6.57
C ASP A 22 23.02 3.79 -6.07
N GLY A 23 22.00 3.44 -6.87
CA GLY A 23 20.59 3.57 -6.49
C GLY A 23 20.04 5.00 -6.50
N GLU A 24 20.91 6.02 -6.55
CA GLU A 24 20.55 7.44 -6.49
C GLU A 24 19.75 7.95 -7.69
N ASN A 25 19.66 7.20 -8.78
CA ASN A 25 18.87 7.61 -9.96
C ASN A 25 17.56 6.84 -10.10
N PHE A 26 17.24 5.96 -9.15
CA PHE A 26 16.00 5.22 -9.15
C PHE A 26 14.91 5.98 -8.40
N VAL A 27 13.79 6.20 -9.08
CA VAL A 27 12.57 6.75 -8.50
C VAL A 27 11.47 5.72 -8.68
N PHE A 28 10.95 5.21 -7.56
CA PHE A 28 9.84 4.27 -7.52
C PHE A 28 8.55 5.05 -7.28
N LEU A 29 7.48 4.64 -7.96
CA LEU A 29 6.14 5.22 -7.85
C LEU A 29 5.14 4.10 -7.67
N ASP A 30 4.24 4.25 -6.71
CA ASP A 30 3.14 3.32 -6.50
C ASP A 30 1.89 4.04 -5.97
N GLU A 31 0.72 3.49 -6.25
CA GLU A 31 -0.57 3.97 -5.73
C GLU A 31 -1.18 2.91 -4.80
N VAL A 32 -1.65 3.35 -3.64
CA VAL A 32 -2.39 2.49 -2.71
C VAL A 32 -3.69 3.14 -2.27
N GLY A 33 -4.76 2.35 -2.31
CA GLY A 33 -6.09 2.71 -1.81
C GLY A 33 -6.33 2.17 -0.41
N PHE A 34 -6.64 3.05 0.53
CA PHE A 34 -7.06 2.71 1.88
C PHE A 34 -8.58 2.78 2.04
N GLN A 35 -9.18 1.64 2.39
CA GLN A 35 -10.55 1.60 2.86
C GLN A 35 -10.59 2.00 4.34
N VAL A 36 -10.66 3.29 4.62
CA VAL A 36 -10.81 3.78 5.98
C VAL A 36 -12.23 3.45 6.44
N THR A 37 -12.37 2.63 7.48
CA THR A 37 -13.67 2.39 8.13
C THR A 37 -13.61 2.99 9.53
N MET A 38 -14.33 4.09 9.75
CA MET A 38 -14.24 4.91 10.97
C MET A 38 -14.92 4.31 12.23
N ARG A 39 -15.38 3.05 12.22
CA ARG A 39 -16.03 2.42 13.40
C ARG A 39 -15.58 0.99 13.67
N ARG A 40 -15.55 0.63 14.96
CA ARG A 40 -15.38 -0.76 15.44
C ARG A 40 -16.54 -1.62 14.93
N ILE A 41 -16.24 -2.86 14.53
CA ILE A 41 -17.22 -3.86 14.08
C ILE A 41 -18.27 -4.17 15.16
N ARG A 42 -17.91 -3.96 16.43
CA ARG A 42 -18.76 -4.17 17.61
C ARG A 42 -19.12 -2.83 18.25
N GLY A 43 -20.39 -2.71 18.67
CA GLY A 43 -20.84 -1.61 19.52
C GLY A 43 -20.18 -1.61 20.90
N ARG A 44 -20.53 -0.63 21.74
CA ARG A 44 -20.23 -0.67 23.17
C ARG A 44 -21.37 -1.39 23.89
N SER A 45 -21.05 -2.21 24.87
CA SER A 45 -22.03 -2.83 25.77
C SER A 45 -21.62 -2.63 27.22
N GLU A 46 -22.59 -2.80 28.12
CA GLU A 46 -22.35 -2.77 29.55
C GLU A 46 -21.43 -3.92 29.97
N ARG A 47 -20.64 -3.70 31.04
CA ARG A 47 -19.70 -4.69 31.55
C ARG A 47 -20.45 -5.97 31.93
N GLY A 48 -20.15 -7.07 31.23
CA GLY A 48 -20.80 -8.38 31.43
C GLY A 48 -21.87 -8.73 30.39
N SER A 49 -22.17 -7.84 29.44
CA SER A 49 -23.13 -8.08 28.35
C SER A 49 -22.43 -8.18 27.00
N GLN A 50 -22.94 -9.03 26.12
CA GLN A 50 -22.41 -9.19 24.76
C GLN A 50 -22.65 -7.91 23.96
N ALA A 51 -21.59 -7.38 23.33
CA ALA A 51 -21.72 -6.24 22.44
C ALA A 51 -22.61 -6.59 21.25
N ASN A 52 -23.66 -5.77 21.01
CA ASN A 52 -24.49 -5.86 19.82
C ASN A 52 -23.57 -5.91 18.60
N ALA A 53 -23.59 -7.06 17.92
CA ALA A 53 -22.82 -7.31 16.73
C ALA A 53 -23.61 -6.73 15.54
N ILE A 54 -22.89 -6.03 14.66
CA ILE A 54 -23.37 -5.55 13.36
C ILE A 54 -24.11 -4.19 13.45
N ILE A 55 -23.32 -3.13 13.60
CA ILE A 55 -23.74 -1.78 13.18
C ILE A 55 -23.42 -1.68 11.68
N PRO A 56 -24.32 -1.18 10.81
CA PRO A 56 -24.00 -0.99 9.40
C PRO A 56 -22.74 -0.12 9.27
N GLN A 57 -21.74 -0.61 8.53
CA GLN A 57 -20.52 0.14 8.26
C GLN A 57 -20.89 1.48 7.62
N ILE A 58 -20.56 2.58 8.29
CA ILE A 58 -20.54 3.89 7.63
C ILE A 58 -19.43 3.80 6.59
N ARG A 59 -19.80 3.77 5.31
CA ARG A 59 -18.85 3.86 4.19
C ARG A 59 -18.20 5.23 4.27
N SER A 60 -17.04 5.31 4.91
CA SER A 60 -16.19 6.49 4.79
C SER A 60 -15.55 6.49 3.41
N ARG A 61 -15.16 7.65 2.90
CA ARG A 61 -14.54 7.74 1.57
C ARG A 61 -13.22 6.95 1.60
N ASN A 62 -12.97 6.16 0.56
CA ASN A 62 -11.64 5.58 0.37
C ASN A 62 -10.63 6.71 0.17
N ILE A 63 -9.44 6.53 0.72
CA ILE A 63 -8.32 7.45 0.53
C ILE A 63 -7.36 6.76 -0.42
N SER A 64 -7.14 7.32 -1.61
CA SER A 64 -6.04 6.90 -2.48
C SER A 64 -4.85 7.78 -2.20
N CYS A 65 -3.66 7.20 -2.16
CA CYS A 65 -2.43 7.98 -2.12
C CYS A 65 -1.41 7.41 -3.10
N CYS A 66 -0.62 8.31 -3.69
CA CYS A 66 0.54 7.98 -4.48
C CYS A 66 1.80 8.22 -3.65
N ALA A 67 2.68 7.23 -3.61
CA ALA A 67 3.99 7.33 -2.98
C ALA A 67 5.08 7.40 -4.04
N ILE A 68 6.02 8.32 -3.84
CA ILE A 68 7.25 8.44 -4.63
C ILE A 68 8.41 8.15 -3.68
N MET A 69 9.27 7.20 -4.04
CA MET A 69 10.43 6.82 -3.26
C MET A 69 11.73 6.90 -4.06
N LYS A 70 12.75 7.45 -3.44
CA LYS A 70 14.15 7.49 -3.87
C LYS A 70 15.01 7.09 -2.66
N LYS A 71 16.25 6.64 -2.87
CA LYS A 71 17.18 6.16 -1.82
C LYS A 71 17.18 6.99 -0.52
N MET A 72 17.02 8.32 -0.59
CA MET A 72 16.93 9.20 0.58
C MET A 72 15.69 10.10 0.64
N VAL A 73 14.72 9.94 -0.27
CA VAL A 73 13.53 10.80 -0.35
C VAL A 73 12.27 9.95 -0.39
N PHE A 74 11.31 10.26 0.48
CA PHE A 74 10.00 9.66 0.50
C PHE A 74 8.94 10.76 0.49
N MET A 75 8.05 10.74 -0.49
CA MET A 75 6.96 11.71 -0.65
C MET A 75 5.64 10.98 -0.86
N VAL A 76 4.59 11.43 -0.16
CA VAL A 76 3.23 10.91 -0.31
C VAL A 76 2.30 12.05 -0.70
N ILE A 77 1.45 11.80 -1.69
CA ILE A 77 0.40 12.70 -2.15
C ILE A 77 -0.92 11.94 -2.02
N GLY A 78 -1.91 12.51 -1.35
CA GLY A 78 -3.22 11.91 -1.13
C GLY A 78 -4.32 12.95 -0.94
#